data_AF-A0A2M7Y3N5-F1
#
_entry.id   AF-A0A2M7Y3N5-F1
#
_cell.length_a   1.000
_cell.length_b   1.000
_cell.length_c   1.000
_cell.angle_alpha   90.00
_cell.angle_beta   90.00
_cell.angle_gamma   90.00
#
_symmetry.space_group_name_H-M   'P 1'
#
loop_
_entity.id
_entity.type
_entity.pdbx_description
1 polymer ?
#
loop_
_entity_poly.entity_id
_entity_poly.type
_entity_poly.pdbx_seq_one_letter_code
_entity_poly.pdbx_strand_id
1 'polypeptide(L)' 'MHENGLLSPHRVPQGQPILHEGSIQAEAPNRMWGTDGIRIQTQGAVEDGWVWVFSVVDHFDACCLGIHAVKIGNR' A
#
# COMPACT_ATOMS: atom_id res chain seq x y z
N MET A 1 -12.46 -15.32 9.27
CA MET A 1 -10.99 -15.56 9.30
C MET A 1 -10.44 -15.57 10.72
N HIS A 2 -10.73 -14.55 11.54
CA HIS A 2 -10.37 -14.52 12.97
C HIS A 2 -10.92 -15.72 13.77
N GLU A 3 -12.14 -16.16 13.47
CA GLU A 3 -12.83 -17.30 14.12
C GLU A 3 -12.16 -18.66 13.91
N ASN A 4 -11.35 -18.83 12.85
CA ASN A 4 -10.71 -20.11 12.52
C ASN A 4 -9.23 -20.17 12.95
N GLY A 5 -8.71 -19.14 13.63
CA GLY A 5 -7.33 -19.13 14.13
C GLY A 5 -6.25 -19.28 13.05
N LEU A 6 -6.58 -19.00 11.78
CA LEU A 6 -5.69 -19.25 10.65
C LEU A 6 -4.61 -18.17 10.56
N LEU A 7 -3.50 -18.37 11.27
CA LEU A 7 -2.25 -17.69 11.01
C LEU A 7 -1.44 -18.50 9.99
N SER A 8 -0.60 -17.79 9.22
CA SER A 8 0.44 -18.45 8.42
C SER A 8 1.25 -19.39 9.33
N PRO A 9 1.63 -20.60 8.90
CA PRO A 9 2.46 -21.52 9.70
C PRO A 9 3.78 -20.90 10.19
N HIS A 10 4.28 -19.89 9.48
CA HIS A 10 5.49 -19.14 9.83
C HIS A 10 5.22 -17.96 10.78
N ARG A 11 3.95 -17.58 10.96
CA ARG A 11 3.52 -16.50 11.84
C ARG A 11 3.02 -17.10 13.14
N VAL A 12 3.93 -17.71 13.89
CA VAL A 12 3.69 -18.10 15.28
C VAL A 12 3.97 -16.86 16.14
N PRO A 13 3.06 -16.40 17.02
CA PRO A 13 3.35 -15.30 17.93
C PRO A 13 4.60 -15.63 18.75
N GLN A 14 5.66 -14.83 18.62
CA GLN A 14 6.87 -14.94 19.41
C GLN A 14 6.82 -13.89 20.52
N GLY A 15 6.92 -14.31 21.79
CA GLY A 15 7.00 -13.40 22.94
C GLY A 15 5.66 -12.86 23.45
N GLN A 16 5.74 -11.97 24.44
CA GLN A 16 4.59 -11.28 25.00
C GLN A 16 4.06 -10.24 24.00
N PRO A 17 2.74 -10.10 23.81
CA PRO A 17 2.18 -9.06 22.95
C PRO A 17 2.63 -7.68 23.41
N ILE A 18 3.25 -6.92 22.52
CA ILE A 18 3.54 -5.50 22.77
C ILE A 18 2.29 -4.72 22.37
N LEU A 19 1.72 -4.00 23.33
CA LEU A 19 0.57 -3.13 23.09
C LEU A 19 1.02 -1.91 22.26
N HIS A 20 0.43 -1.75 21.09
CA HIS A 20 0.71 -0.60 20.22
C HIS A 20 -0.15 0.59 20.63
N GLU A 21 0.34 1.36 21.62
CA GLU A 21 -0.30 2.59 22.12
C GLU A 21 -0.10 3.80 21.18
N GLY A 22 0.73 3.65 20.14
CA GLY A 22 0.95 4.69 19.13
C GLY A 22 -0.15 4.76 18.08
N SER A 23 -0.17 5.86 17.32
CA SER A 23 -0.92 5.95 16.07
C SER A 23 0.03 5.92 14.89
N ILE A 24 -0.36 5.22 13.84
CA ILE A 24 0.34 5.23 12.55
C ILE A 24 -0.16 6.40 11.68
N GLN A 25 -1.41 6.83 11.86
CA GLN A 25 -2.01 7.93 11.11
C GLN A 25 -1.29 9.24 11.41
N ALA A 26 -1.06 10.04 10.36
CA ALA A 26 -0.53 11.39 10.51
C ALA A 26 -1.50 12.29 11.30
N GLU A 27 -1.02 13.40 11.87
CA GLU A 27 -1.85 14.29 12.70
C GLU A 27 -2.68 15.30 11.89
N ALA A 28 -2.27 15.58 10.65
CA ALA A 28 -2.93 16.53 9.75
C ALA A 28 -2.57 16.22 8.28
N PRO A 29 -3.35 16.73 7.29
CA PRO A 29 -2.99 16.63 5.89
C PRO A 29 -1.61 17.22 5.59
N ASN A 30 -0.93 16.68 4.58
CA ASN A 30 0.38 17.10 4.10
C ASN A 30 1.51 17.05 5.12
N ARG A 31 1.39 16.18 6.14
CA ARG A 31 2.46 15.93 7.14
C ARG A 31 3.31 14.72 6.81
N MET A 32 2.70 13.70 6.20
CA MET A 32 3.37 12.48 5.78
C MET A 32 2.63 11.89 4.57
N TRP A 33 3.39 11.36 3.62
CA TRP A 33 2.85 10.73 2.42
C TRP A 33 3.39 9.31 2.29
N GLY A 34 2.51 8.39 1.89
CA GLY A 34 2.90 7.08 1.40
C GLY A 34 3.09 7.13 -0.11
N THR A 35 4.10 6.42 -0.60
CA THR A 35 4.30 6.20 -2.04
C THR A 35 4.48 4.72 -2.30
N ASP A 36 3.90 4.25 -3.41
CA ASP A 36 4.09 2.88 -3.87
C ASP A 36 3.99 2.80 -5.39
N GLY A 37 4.57 1.75 -5.95
CA GLY A 37 4.55 1.41 -7.36
C GLY A 37 3.86 0.07 -7.58
N ILE A 38 2.74 0.08 -8.31
CA ILE A 38 2.01 -1.13 -8.66
C ILE A 38 2.00 -1.35 -10.17
N ARG A 39 2.20 -2.60 -10.59
CA ARG A 39 2.02 -2.98 -11.98
C ARG A 39 0.60 -3.48 -12.20
N ILE A 40 -0.15 -2.83 -13.10
CA ILE A 40 -1.54 -3.15 -13.41
C ILE A 40 -1.69 -3.57 -14.87
N GLN A 41 -2.62 -4.49 -15.13
CA GLN A 41 -3.04 -4.87 -16.48
C GLN A 41 -4.24 -4.00 -16.87
N THR A 42 -4.18 -3.32 -18.00
CA THR A 42 -5.30 -2.47 -18.45
C THR A 42 -6.29 -3.28 -19.29
N GLN A 43 -7.59 -2.98 -19.21
CA GLN A 43 -8.63 -3.80 -19.86
C GLN A 43 -8.80 -3.51 -21.37
N GLY A 44 -7.91 -2.71 -21.97
CA GLY A 44 -7.78 -2.49 -23.43
C GLY A 44 -6.45 -3.00 -24.01
N ALA A 45 -5.68 -3.74 -23.22
CA ALA A 45 -4.26 -4.05 -23.35
C ALA A 45 -3.85 -5.07 -24.43
N VAL A 46 -4.53 -5.15 -25.57
CA VAL A 46 -3.90 -5.82 -26.73
C VAL A 46 -2.74 -4.95 -27.24
N GLU A 47 -2.83 -3.61 -27.12
CA GLU A 47 -1.76 -2.70 -27.55
C GLU A 47 -0.79 -2.32 -26.41
N ASP A 48 -1.30 -1.99 -25.22
CA ASP A 48 -0.48 -1.45 -24.12
C ASP A 48 -0.26 -2.38 -22.91
N GLY A 49 -0.72 -3.64 -22.93
CA GLY A 49 -0.29 -4.65 -21.96
C GLY A 49 -0.35 -4.23 -20.47
N TRP A 50 0.78 -4.47 -19.79
CA TRP A 50 1.04 -4.02 -18.42
C TRP A 50 1.62 -2.60 -18.39
N VAL A 51 1.22 -1.83 -17.39
CA VAL A 51 1.78 -0.51 -17.05
C VAL A 51 2.15 -0.45 -15.56
N TRP A 52 3.07 0.43 -15.22
CA TRP A 52 3.38 0.79 -13.84
C TRP A 52 2.64 2.06 -13.46
N VAL A 53 2.06 2.06 -12.27
CA VAL A 53 1.44 3.23 -11.64
C VAL A 53 2.18 3.52 -10.35
N PHE A 54 2.74 4.71 -10.25
CA PHE A 54 3.31 5.25 -9.02
C PHE A 54 2.33 6.27 -8.44
N SER A 55 1.88 6.06 -7.21
CA SER A 55 0.93 6.94 -6.54
C SER A 55 1.51 7.54 -5.27
N VAL A 56 1.10 8.77 -4.95
CA VAL A 56 1.36 9.43 -3.68
C VAL A 56 0.02 9.57 -2.95
N VAL A 57 -0.03 9.09 -1.72
CA VAL A 57 -1.23 9.10 -0.88
C VAL A 57 -0.93 9.80 0.44
N ASP A 58 -1.80 10.70 0.85
CA ASP A 58 -1.69 11.36 2.16
C ASP A 58 -1.98 10.38 3.30
N HIS A 59 -1.14 10.35 4.33
CA HIS A 59 -1.27 9.40 5.43
C HIS A 59 -2.29 9.81 6.49
N PHE A 60 -2.84 11.02 6.40
CA PHE A 60 -3.90 11.50 7.28
C PHE A 60 -5.29 11.02 6.84
N ASP A 61 -5.62 11.21 5.55
CA ASP A 61 -6.98 11.00 5.01
C ASP A 61 -7.04 10.03 3.82
N ALA A 62 -5.91 9.43 3.45
CA ALA A 62 -5.79 8.57 2.27
C ALA A 62 -6.11 9.27 0.94
N CYS A 63 -6.07 10.61 0.87
CA CYS A 63 -6.24 11.32 -0.39
C CYS A 63 -5.09 11.01 -1.35
N CYS A 64 -5.43 10.68 -2.59
CA CYS A 64 -4.44 10.54 -3.66
C CYS A 64 -3.98 11.95 -4.09
N LEU A 65 -2.74 12.29 -3.77
CA LEU A 65 -2.14 13.60 -4.08
C LEU A 65 -1.52 13.65 -5.48
N GLY A 66 -1.15 12.50 -6.04
CA GLY A 66 -0.55 12.43 -7.36
C GLY A 66 -0.43 11.02 -7.90
N ILE A 67 -0.46 10.89 -9.23
CA ILE A 67 -0.34 9.63 -9.95
C ILE A 67 0.58 9.82 -11.15
N HIS A 68 1.47 8.86 -11.39
CA HIS A 68 2.28 8.78 -12.59
C HIS A 68 2.23 7.38 -13.20
N ALA A 69 1.69 7.27 -14.41
CA ALA A 69 1.61 6.01 -15.15
C ALA A 69 2.67 5.96 -16.25
N VAL A 70 3.44 4.87 -16.32
CA VAL A 70 4.52 4.69 -17.30
C VAL A 70 4.62 3.24 -17.76
N LYS A 71 5.18 3.06 -18.96
CA LYS A 71 5.37 1.72 -19.55
C LYS A 71 6.49 0.92 -18.88
N ILE A 72 7.59 1.60 -18.53
CA ILE A 72 8.76 1.02 -17.87
C ILE A 72 8.87 1.62 -16.47
N GLY A 73 8.84 0.77 -15.43
CA GLY A 73 8.99 1.18 -14.04
C GLY A 73 10.45 1.31 -13.65
N ASN A 74 11.10 2.42 -14.02
CA ASN A 74 12.48 2.76 -13.67
C ASN A 74 12.57 3.94 -12.69
N ARG A 75 11.49 4.19 -11.94
CA ARG A 75 11.36 5.27 -10.96
C ARG A 75 11.67 4.75 -9.57
#